data_AF-A0A1Z8RCS6-F1
#
_entry.id   AF-A0A1Z8RCS6-F1
#
_cell.length_a   1.000
_cell.length_b   1.000
_cell.length_c   1.000
_cell.angle_alpha   90.00
_cell.angle_beta   90.00
_cell.angle_gamma   90.00
#
_symmetry.space_group_name_H-M   'P 1'
#
loop_
_entity.id
_entity.type
_entity.pdbx_description
1 polymer ?
#
loop_
_entity_poly.entity_id
_entity_poly.type
_entity_poly.pdbx_seq_one_letter_code
_entity_poly.pdbx_strand_id
1 'polypeptide(L)'
;MNSLLSSTDLVIFFGSLIAVMGMGLWVGRKEDSSEDYFLAGRSTRWWGVAGSIFGSNVSANHIVGMMGVGFAVGFAQSHFEITAIAGLLMLCYFFLPVYRKLNVYTLSDYLSRRYDDRSRVSYALIMVIIMVVIQMVPGFYIGSRSINILLQGDTGRKAVAEAVVTDEGTLSEIKILHGGEGYGSVPKVLINNLEVEFLEASLIDDQVGKVERTAPVPEAYLNAPLGISFSGGNLENPDISPGDVDPFNYRLGILIMALVTGAYVIIGGLKAVIITDVIQSVLLLLAGLLVAFITFSQPEIGGWASLMARDLGAEGVERFHLYNASNHAALPWTGVLSGLMILHFYYWGTNQ
;
A
#
# COMPACT_ATOMS: atom_id res chain seq x y z
N MET A 1 25.43 -6.96 -12.61
CA MET A 1 24.18 -6.48 -11.98
C MET A 1 24.06 -5.00 -12.28
N ASN A 2 23.21 -4.65 -13.24
CA ASN A 2 22.75 -3.26 -13.35
C ASN A 2 21.87 -3.03 -12.12
N SER A 3 22.43 -2.34 -11.13
CA SER A 3 21.71 -2.06 -9.89
C SER A 3 20.59 -1.07 -10.19
N LEU A 4 19.36 -1.41 -9.83
CA LEU A 4 18.17 -0.55 -9.97
C LEU A 4 18.36 0.81 -9.25
N LEU A 5 19.20 0.82 -8.22
CA LEU A 5 19.60 2.01 -7.47
C LEU A 5 21.08 2.30 -7.65
N SER A 6 21.45 3.57 -7.78
CA SER A 6 22.86 3.95 -7.78
C SER A 6 23.50 3.69 -6.41
N SER A 7 24.83 3.61 -6.34
CA SER A 7 25.54 3.51 -5.06
C SER A 7 25.21 4.66 -4.12
N THR A 8 24.95 5.86 -4.66
CA THR A 8 24.52 7.03 -3.89
C THR A 8 23.14 6.81 -3.27
N ASP A 9 22.20 6.23 -4.02
CA ASP A 9 20.85 5.95 -3.54
C ASP A 9 20.87 4.92 -2.39
N LEU A 10 21.69 3.88 -2.51
CA LEU A 10 21.87 2.89 -1.45
C LEU A 10 22.44 3.51 -0.17
N VAL A 11 23.43 4.41 -0.30
CA VAL A 11 24.02 5.13 0.84
C VAL A 11 22.98 6.02 1.52
N ILE A 12 22.17 6.76 0.76
CA ILE A 12 21.11 7.60 1.31
C ILE A 12 20.05 6.74 2.00
N PHE A 13 19.60 5.66 1.34
CA PHE A 13 18.59 4.75 1.86
C PHE A 13 19.03 4.11 3.18
N PHE A 14 20.14 3.36 3.19
CA PHE A 14 20.62 2.70 4.40
C PHE A 14 21.09 3.71 5.46
N GLY A 15 21.69 4.83 5.04
CA GLY A 15 22.09 5.91 5.94
C GLY A 15 20.91 6.50 6.69
N SER A 16 19.80 6.81 5.99
CA SER A 16 18.58 7.31 6.63
C SER A 16 17.95 6.30 7.58
N LEU A 17 17.91 5.01 7.21
CA LEU A 17 17.38 3.94 8.04
C LEU A 17 18.18 3.80 9.34
N ILE A 18 19.52 3.74 9.24
CA ILE A 18 20.41 3.65 10.40
C ILE A 18 20.31 4.92 11.26
N ALA A 19 20.22 6.11 10.65
CA ALA A 19 20.10 7.36 11.38
C ALA A 19 18.81 7.43 12.21
N VAL A 20 17.67 7.04 11.62
CA VAL A 20 16.39 7.04 12.32
C VAL A 20 16.38 6.01 13.45
N MET A 21 16.82 4.77 13.18
CA MET A 21 16.93 3.74 14.22
C MET A 21 17.89 4.16 15.35
N GLY A 22 19.05 4.70 15.00
CA GLY A 22 20.04 5.19 15.96
C GLY A 22 19.50 6.31 16.83
N MET A 23 18.74 7.25 16.26
CA MET A 23 18.07 8.31 17.00
C MET A 23 17.01 7.74 17.96
N GLY A 24 16.18 6.81 17.48
CA GLY A 24 15.18 6.13 18.31
C GLY A 24 15.79 5.45 19.52
N LEU A 25 16.82 4.62 19.29
CA LEU A 25 17.54 3.93 20.37
C LEU A 25 18.24 4.89 21.33
N TRP A 26 18.80 5.99 20.83
CA TRP A 26 19.44 7.00 21.68
C TRP A 26 18.43 7.69 22.61
N VAL A 27 17.24 8.01 22.12
CA VAL A 27 16.17 8.62 22.93
C VAL A 27 15.54 7.61 23.90
N GLY A 28 15.44 6.33 23.51
CA GLY A 28 14.89 5.24 24.33
C GLY A 28 15.78 4.81 25.50
N ARG A 29 17.05 5.22 25.57
CA ARG A 29 18.00 4.85 26.65
C ARG A 29 17.66 5.39 28.05
N LYS A 30 16.65 6.26 28.18
CA LYS A 30 16.32 6.95 29.45
C LYS A 30 15.13 6.35 30.19
N GLU A 31 14.69 5.15 29.84
CA GLU A 31 13.52 4.51 30.45
C GLU A 31 13.97 3.51 31.54
N ASP A 32 13.84 3.91 32.81
CA ASP A 32 14.27 3.10 33.97
C ASP A 32 13.11 2.27 34.58
N SER A 33 11.86 2.45 34.12
CA SER A 33 10.67 1.78 34.66
C SER A 33 9.76 1.14 33.58
N SER A 34 8.96 0.16 33.97
CA SER A 34 7.95 -0.45 33.08
C SER A 34 6.85 0.54 32.68
N GLU A 35 6.52 1.51 33.54
CA GLU A 35 5.58 2.58 33.21
C GLU A 35 6.15 3.48 32.11
N ASP A 36 7.44 3.82 32.18
CA ASP A 36 8.15 4.57 31.14
C ASP A 36 8.19 3.79 29.82
N TYR A 37 8.51 2.49 29.88
CA TYR A 37 8.52 1.60 28.72
C TYR A 37 7.17 1.50 27.99
N PHE A 38 6.02 1.54 28.69
CA PHE A 38 4.69 1.40 28.10
C PHE A 38 3.90 2.71 27.93
N LEU A 39 4.23 3.77 28.66
CA LEU A 39 3.44 5.02 28.69
C LEU A 39 4.22 6.26 28.29
N ALA A 40 5.52 6.13 27.96
CA ALA A 40 6.38 7.24 27.54
C ALA A 40 6.32 8.45 28.51
N GLY A 41 6.24 8.19 29.81
CA GLY A 41 6.43 9.17 30.89
C GLY A 41 5.46 10.36 30.93
N ARG A 42 4.28 10.29 30.29
CA ARG A 42 3.18 11.30 30.30
C ARG A 42 3.58 12.76 29.96
N SER A 43 4.80 13.00 29.49
CA SER A 43 5.40 14.34 29.30
C SER A 43 5.58 14.71 27.83
N THR A 44 5.01 13.93 26.92
CA THR A 44 5.05 14.19 25.49
C THR A 44 4.29 15.47 25.13
N ARG A 45 4.96 16.37 24.41
CA ARG A 45 4.35 17.60 23.89
C ARG A 45 3.24 17.25 22.90
N TRP A 46 2.25 18.14 22.73
CA TRP A 46 1.09 17.93 21.87
C TRP A 46 1.46 17.51 20.44
N TRP A 47 2.54 18.07 19.87
CA TRP A 47 3.01 17.72 18.53
C TRP A 47 3.59 16.31 18.45
N GLY A 48 4.15 15.79 19.55
CA GLY A 48 4.63 14.41 19.62
C GLY A 48 3.47 13.42 19.65
N VAL A 49 2.40 13.75 20.38
CA VAL A 49 1.16 12.97 20.39
C VAL A 49 0.51 12.97 19.00
N ALA A 50 0.39 14.16 18.38
CA ALA A 50 -0.18 14.28 17.03
C ALA A 50 0.65 13.51 15.99
N GLY A 51 1.98 13.64 16.02
CA GLY A 51 2.88 12.92 15.13
C GLY A 51 2.84 11.40 15.33
N SER A 52 2.68 10.93 16.58
CA SER A 52 2.51 9.51 16.88
C SER A 52 1.19 8.97 16.34
N ILE A 53 0.07 9.66 16.59
CA ILE A 53 -1.25 9.26 16.07
C ILE A 53 -1.22 9.24 14.54
N PHE A 54 -0.59 10.23 13.92
CA PHE A 54 -0.42 10.26 12.46
C PHE A 54 0.43 9.09 11.96
N GLY A 55 1.58 8.83 12.59
CA GLY A 55 2.48 7.75 12.18
C GLY A 55 1.96 6.34 12.38
N SER A 56 1.13 6.13 13.39
CA SER A 56 0.44 4.84 13.57
C SER A 56 -0.64 4.60 12.51
N ASN A 57 -1.13 5.63 11.82
CA ASN A 57 -2.14 5.51 10.76
C ASN A 57 -1.55 5.56 9.34
N VAL A 58 -0.45 6.29 9.15
CA VAL A 58 0.19 6.49 7.86
C VAL A 58 1.38 5.55 7.71
N SER A 59 1.17 4.49 6.96
CA SER A 59 2.18 3.49 6.65
C SER A 59 2.40 3.37 5.14
N ALA A 60 3.50 2.71 4.74
CA ALA A 60 3.78 2.45 3.34
C ALA A 60 2.64 1.64 2.67
N ASN A 61 2.05 0.67 3.37
CA ASN A 61 0.90 -0.07 2.86
C ASN A 61 -0.35 0.80 2.71
N HIS A 62 -0.55 1.77 3.60
CA HIS A 62 -1.63 2.74 3.47
C HIS A 62 -1.44 3.57 2.19
N ILE A 63 -0.25 4.12 1.97
CA ILE A 63 0.05 4.97 0.80
C ILE A 63 -0.15 4.19 -0.51
N VAL A 64 0.45 3.00 -0.63
CA VAL A 64 0.31 2.14 -1.84
C VAL A 64 -1.16 1.74 -2.06
N GLY A 65 -1.86 1.35 -1.00
CA GLY A 65 -3.27 0.98 -1.08
C GLY A 65 -4.16 2.14 -1.51
N MET A 66 -4.00 3.31 -0.90
CA MET A 66 -4.80 4.50 -1.21
C MET A 66 -4.51 5.06 -2.60
N MET A 67 -3.28 4.99 -3.09
CA MET A 67 -2.97 5.33 -4.48
C MET A 67 -3.65 4.37 -5.45
N GLY A 68 -3.68 3.06 -5.15
CA GLY A 68 -4.38 2.07 -5.97
C GLY A 68 -5.89 2.30 -6.01
N VAL A 69 -6.51 2.58 -4.87
CA VAL A 69 -7.94 2.93 -4.82
C VAL A 69 -8.18 4.27 -5.52
N GLY A 70 -7.33 5.28 -5.32
CA GLY A 70 -7.40 6.56 -6.01
C GLY A 70 -7.30 6.44 -7.53
N PHE A 71 -6.51 5.50 -8.04
CA PHE A 71 -6.45 5.19 -9.46
C PHE A 71 -7.76 4.58 -10.00
N ALA A 72 -8.44 3.74 -9.21
CA ALA A 72 -9.68 3.08 -9.63
C ALA A 72 -10.92 3.97 -9.46
N VAL A 73 -10.99 4.71 -8.35
CA VAL A 73 -12.18 5.43 -7.86
C VAL A 73 -12.06 6.94 -8.03
N GLY A 74 -10.85 7.48 -8.11
CA GLY A 74 -10.60 8.92 -8.12
C GLY A 74 -10.61 9.57 -6.74
N PHE A 75 -10.81 10.89 -6.74
CA PHE A 75 -10.73 11.78 -5.58
C PHE A 75 -11.84 11.55 -4.54
N ALA A 76 -12.92 10.86 -4.91
CA ALA A 76 -13.97 10.46 -3.99
C ALA A 76 -13.44 9.65 -2.79
N GLN A 77 -12.31 8.95 -2.96
CA GLN A 77 -11.63 8.20 -1.89
C GLN A 77 -11.16 9.10 -0.74
N SER A 78 -10.91 10.39 -0.97
CA SER A 78 -10.48 11.35 0.06
C SER A 78 -11.50 11.52 1.19
N HIS A 79 -12.75 11.09 0.99
CA HIS A 79 -13.74 11.01 2.06
C HIS A 79 -13.30 10.16 3.24
N PHE A 80 -12.51 9.12 3.02
CA PHE A 80 -11.95 8.30 4.08
C PHE A 80 -11.20 9.17 5.09
N GLU A 81 -10.29 10.02 4.62
CA GLU A 81 -9.50 10.90 5.49
C GLU A 81 -10.29 12.13 5.98
N ILE A 82 -11.14 12.72 5.14
CA ILE A 82 -11.90 13.93 5.53
C ILE A 82 -12.91 13.60 6.64
N THR A 83 -13.61 12.47 6.53
CA THR A 83 -14.62 12.08 7.55
C THR A 83 -13.98 11.53 8.84
N ALA A 84 -12.72 11.09 8.79
CA ALA A 84 -11.95 10.74 9.98
C ALA A 84 -11.84 11.90 10.98
N ILE A 85 -11.81 13.16 10.50
CA ILE A 85 -11.79 14.36 11.35
C ILE A 85 -13.00 14.37 12.29
N ALA A 86 -14.20 14.02 11.79
CA ALA A 86 -15.40 13.97 12.61
C ALA A 86 -15.31 12.88 13.69
N GLY A 87 -14.75 11.71 13.36
CA GLY A 87 -14.47 10.65 14.34
C GLY A 87 -13.48 11.09 15.41
N LEU A 88 -12.41 11.79 15.02
CA LEU A 88 -11.41 12.31 15.94
C LEU A 88 -11.99 13.39 16.88
N LEU A 89 -12.85 14.28 16.37
CA LEU A 89 -13.57 15.25 17.21
C LEU A 89 -14.49 14.55 18.20
N MET A 90 -15.17 13.48 17.77
CA MET A 90 -16.01 12.69 18.65
C MET A 90 -15.19 12.04 19.78
N LEU A 91 -14.04 11.44 19.46
CA LEU A 91 -13.09 10.95 20.47
C LEU A 91 -12.71 12.06 21.46
N CYS A 92 -12.29 13.22 20.96
CA CYS A 92 -11.80 14.33 21.78
C CYS A 92 -12.86 14.90 22.72
N TYR A 93 -14.09 15.08 22.25
CA TYR A 93 -15.15 15.73 23.03
C TYR A 93 -15.95 14.78 23.90
N PHE A 94 -16.14 13.52 23.50
CA PHE A 94 -17.04 12.59 24.21
C PHE A 94 -16.28 11.48 24.95
N PHE A 95 -15.35 10.80 24.30
CA PHE A 95 -14.71 9.60 24.85
C PHE A 95 -13.49 9.93 25.71
N LEU A 96 -12.61 10.81 25.24
CA LEU A 96 -11.38 11.19 25.93
C LEU A 96 -11.63 11.75 27.34
N PRO A 97 -12.63 12.62 27.60
CA PRO A 97 -12.93 13.09 28.95
C PRO A 97 -13.37 11.95 29.89
N VAL A 98 -14.07 10.94 29.38
CA VAL A 98 -14.51 9.77 30.15
C VAL A 98 -13.33 8.87 30.47
N TYR A 99 -12.50 8.54 29.48
CA TYR A 99 -11.32 7.68 29.67
C TYR A 99 -10.32 8.30 30.65
N ARG A 100 -10.10 9.63 30.54
CA ARG A 100 -9.24 10.37 31.48
C ARG A 100 -9.78 10.37 32.91
N LYS A 101 -11.10 10.48 33.12
CA LYS A 101 -11.70 10.41 34.47
C LYS A 101 -11.61 9.02 35.08
N LEU A 102 -11.70 7.97 34.26
CA LEU A 102 -11.64 6.59 34.71
C LEU A 102 -10.21 6.08 34.95
N ASN A 103 -9.18 6.83 34.56
CA ASN A 103 -7.78 6.39 34.60
C ASN A 103 -7.61 4.98 34.00
N VAL A 104 -8.23 4.77 32.84
CA VAL A 104 -8.09 3.55 32.05
C VAL A 104 -6.93 3.73 31.07
N TYR A 105 -6.05 2.74 31.00
CA TYR A 105 -4.87 2.78 30.13
C TYR A 105 -5.11 2.10 28.79
N THR A 106 -6.02 1.12 28.76
CA THR A 106 -6.39 0.36 27.57
C THR A 106 -7.91 0.27 27.48
N LEU A 107 -8.43 0.13 26.27
CA LEU A 107 -9.86 -0.10 26.06
C LEU A 107 -10.32 -1.44 26.64
N SER A 108 -9.45 -2.45 26.68
CA SER A 108 -9.72 -3.73 27.34
C SER A 108 -9.88 -3.59 28.86
N ASP A 109 -9.10 -2.72 29.51
CA ASP A 109 -9.26 -2.35 30.92
C ASP A 109 -10.59 -1.60 31.14
N TYR A 110 -10.95 -0.66 30.26
CA TYR A 110 -12.27 -0.03 30.30
C TYR A 110 -13.41 -1.06 30.24
N LEU A 111 -13.34 -2.03 29.33
CA LEU A 111 -14.36 -3.08 29.20
C LEU A 111 -14.41 -4.00 30.42
N SER A 112 -13.27 -4.33 31.04
CA SER A 112 -13.22 -5.09 32.30
C SER A 112 -13.98 -4.37 33.42
N ARG A 113 -13.71 -3.08 33.60
CA ARG A 113 -14.33 -2.28 34.67
C ARG A 113 -15.81 -2.00 34.43
N ARG A 114 -16.21 -1.84 33.17
CA ARG A 114 -17.58 -1.50 32.80
C ARG A 114 -18.51 -2.71 32.74
N TYR A 115 -17.99 -3.86 32.30
CA TYR A 115 -18.77 -5.07 32.07
C TYR A 115 -18.23 -6.20 32.95
N ASP A 116 -17.20 -6.90 32.49
CA ASP A 116 -16.60 -8.04 33.17
C ASP A 116 -15.28 -8.48 32.51
N ASP A 117 -14.58 -9.41 33.15
CA ASP A 117 -13.31 -9.93 32.63
C ASP A 117 -13.44 -10.74 31.33
N ARG A 118 -14.61 -11.34 31.03
CA ARG A 118 -14.79 -12.03 29.75
C ARG A 118 -14.83 -11.03 28.60
N SER A 119 -15.43 -9.85 28.81
CA SER A 119 -15.41 -8.76 27.84
C SER A 119 -13.99 -8.29 27.54
N ARG A 120 -13.13 -8.16 28.57
CA ARG A 120 -11.71 -7.82 28.42
C ARG A 120 -10.96 -8.82 27.54
N VAL A 121 -11.07 -10.11 27.87
CA VAL A 121 -10.35 -11.17 27.15
C VAL A 121 -10.84 -11.29 25.71
N SER A 122 -12.17 -11.21 25.50
CA SER A 122 -12.77 -11.29 24.16
C SER A 122 -12.27 -10.14 23.28
N TYR A 123 -12.29 -8.91 23.79
CA TYR A 123 -11.79 -7.75 23.06
C TYR A 123 -10.29 -7.86 22.78
N ALA A 124 -9.47 -8.23 23.77
CA ALA A 124 -8.03 -8.40 23.59
C ALA A 124 -7.71 -9.44 22.50
N LEU A 125 -8.43 -10.57 22.47
CA LEU A 125 -8.24 -11.61 21.47
C LEU A 125 -8.62 -11.13 20.07
N ILE A 126 -9.77 -10.45 19.93
CA ILE A 126 -10.20 -9.85 18.65
C ILE A 126 -9.14 -8.86 18.17
N MET A 127 -8.67 -7.98 19.05
CA MET A 127 -7.66 -6.97 18.71
C MET A 127 -6.34 -7.58 18.27
N VAL A 128 -5.84 -8.60 18.98
CA VAL A 128 -4.60 -9.30 18.58
C VAL A 128 -4.76 -9.95 17.21
N ILE A 129 -5.89 -10.59 16.93
CA ILE A 129 -6.16 -11.19 15.62
C ILE A 129 -6.18 -10.11 14.53
N ILE A 130 -6.86 -8.98 14.77
CA ILE A 130 -6.90 -7.86 13.83
C ILE A 130 -5.49 -7.30 13.60
N MET A 131 -4.70 -7.06 14.65
CA MET A 131 -3.34 -6.53 14.52
C MET A 131 -2.43 -7.49 13.75
N VAL A 132 -2.50 -8.80 14.02
CA VAL A 132 -1.65 -9.78 13.33
C VAL A 132 -2.12 -10.00 11.89
N VAL A 133 -3.40 -10.28 11.67
CA VAL A 133 -3.91 -10.71 10.36
C VAL A 133 -4.17 -9.53 9.43
N ILE A 134 -4.70 -8.42 9.94
CA ILE A 134 -5.12 -7.29 9.11
C ILE A 134 -4.03 -6.22 9.01
N GLN A 135 -3.25 -5.98 10.07
CA GLN A 135 -2.22 -4.93 10.04
C GLN A 135 -0.81 -5.48 9.69
N MET A 136 -0.34 -6.52 10.39
CA MET A 136 1.02 -7.02 10.17
C MET A 136 1.17 -7.70 8.81
N VAL A 137 0.23 -8.55 8.38
CA VAL A 137 0.36 -9.29 7.11
C VAL A 137 0.55 -8.37 5.90
N PRO A 138 -0.27 -7.33 5.66
CA PRO A 138 -0.04 -6.40 4.54
C PRO A 138 1.27 -5.62 4.68
N GLY A 139 1.66 -5.25 5.91
CA GLY A 139 2.94 -4.58 6.18
C GLY A 139 4.13 -5.45 5.77
N PHE A 140 4.12 -6.72 6.15
CA PHE A 140 5.14 -7.70 5.75
C PHE A 140 5.11 -8.00 4.24
N TYR A 141 3.93 -8.10 3.65
CA TYR A 141 3.76 -8.35 2.22
C TYR A 141 4.37 -7.23 1.37
N ILE A 142 3.98 -5.97 1.64
CA ILE A 142 4.47 -4.81 0.88
C ILE A 142 5.96 -4.57 1.15
N GLY A 143 6.37 -4.59 2.43
CA GLY A 143 7.77 -4.36 2.79
C GLY A 143 8.70 -5.44 2.23
N SER A 144 8.29 -6.71 2.23
CA SER A 144 9.10 -7.78 1.66
C SER A 144 9.19 -7.67 0.13
N ARG A 145 8.12 -7.27 -0.54
CA ARG A 145 8.17 -7.00 -1.99
C ARG A 145 9.14 -5.86 -2.32
N SER A 146 9.21 -4.82 -1.49
CA SER A 146 10.20 -3.75 -1.65
C SER A 146 11.64 -4.26 -1.47
N ILE A 147 11.91 -5.08 -0.44
CA ILE A 147 13.25 -5.68 -0.24
C ILE A 147 13.60 -6.64 -1.37
N ASN A 148 12.62 -7.41 -1.84
CA ASN A 148 12.80 -8.35 -2.93
C ASN A 148 13.29 -7.65 -4.20
N ILE A 149 12.76 -6.47 -4.54
CA ILE A 149 13.25 -5.64 -5.65
C ILE A 149 14.70 -5.21 -5.41
N LEU A 150 15.05 -4.80 -4.19
CA LEU A 150 16.42 -4.40 -3.85
C LEU A 150 17.44 -5.54 -3.96
N LEU A 151 17.02 -6.77 -3.61
CA LEU A 151 17.87 -7.96 -3.64
C LEU A 151 18.01 -8.55 -5.04
N GLN A 152 16.92 -8.55 -5.81
CA GLN A 152 16.92 -9.03 -7.20
C GLN A 152 17.66 -8.08 -8.13
N GLY A 153 17.60 -6.76 -7.89
CA GLY A 153 18.10 -5.77 -8.83
C GLY A 153 17.08 -5.43 -9.91
N ASP A 154 17.56 -4.88 -11.03
CA ASP A 154 16.69 -4.51 -12.14
C ASP A 154 16.38 -5.72 -13.03
N THR A 155 15.25 -6.37 -12.79
CA THR A 155 14.77 -7.51 -13.59
C THR A 155 13.92 -7.07 -14.78
N GLY A 156 13.76 -5.77 -15.02
CA GLY A 156 12.91 -5.23 -16.07
C GLY A 156 11.43 -5.13 -15.68
N ARG A 157 10.56 -5.03 -16.68
CA ARG A 157 9.11 -4.77 -16.51
C ARG A 157 8.30 -5.72 -17.37
N LYS A 158 7.15 -6.17 -16.84
CA LYS A 158 6.22 -7.00 -17.62
C LYS A 158 5.64 -6.23 -18.80
N ALA A 159 5.44 -6.96 -19.89
CA ALA A 159 4.65 -6.49 -21.01
C ALA A 159 3.17 -6.38 -20.63
N VAL A 160 2.50 -5.36 -21.17
CA VAL A 160 1.07 -5.09 -21.00
C VAL A 160 0.42 -5.12 -22.37
N ALA A 161 -0.61 -5.93 -22.52
CA ALA A 161 -1.38 -6.04 -23.75
C ALA A 161 -2.87 -6.16 -23.47
N GLU A 162 -3.68 -5.76 -24.45
CA GLU A 162 -5.13 -5.85 -24.42
C GLU A 162 -5.63 -6.73 -25.56
N ALA A 163 -6.63 -7.54 -25.27
CA ALA A 163 -7.36 -8.28 -26.29
C ALA A 163 -8.35 -7.35 -27.01
N VAL A 164 -8.22 -7.24 -28.33
CA VAL A 164 -9.22 -6.59 -29.18
C VAL A 164 -10.19 -7.66 -29.65
N VAL A 165 -11.46 -7.47 -29.33
CA VAL A 165 -12.54 -8.42 -29.60
C VAL A 165 -13.46 -7.83 -30.67
N THR A 166 -13.91 -8.65 -31.63
CA THR A 166 -14.89 -8.23 -32.65
C THR A 166 -16.28 -8.03 -32.04
N ASP A 167 -17.19 -7.39 -32.78
CA ASP A 167 -18.60 -7.21 -32.36
C ASP A 167 -19.33 -8.53 -32.06
N GLU A 168 -18.83 -9.65 -32.60
CA GLU A 168 -19.31 -11.02 -32.40
C GLU A 168 -18.68 -11.69 -31.16
N GLY A 169 -17.84 -10.97 -30.41
CA GLY A 169 -17.20 -11.45 -29.19
C GLY A 169 -16.02 -12.39 -29.40
N THR A 170 -15.49 -12.48 -30.62
CA THR A 170 -14.31 -13.31 -30.93
C THR A 170 -13.01 -12.50 -30.82
N LEU A 171 -11.94 -13.10 -30.28
CA LEU A 171 -10.61 -12.47 -30.23
C LEU A 171 -10.13 -12.16 -31.67
N SER A 172 -9.97 -10.87 -31.96
CA SER A 172 -9.51 -10.35 -33.26
C SER A 172 -7.99 -10.24 -33.30
N GLU A 173 -7.42 -9.44 -32.39
CA GLU A 173 -6.00 -9.18 -32.28
C GLU A 173 -5.59 -8.91 -30.82
N ILE A 174 -4.29 -8.97 -30.54
CA ILE A 174 -3.73 -8.58 -29.24
C ILE A 174 -2.92 -7.31 -29.46
N LYS A 175 -3.39 -6.21 -28.89
CA LYS A 175 -2.72 -4.92 -28.96
C LYS A 175 -1.77 -4.79 -27.77
N ILE A 176 -0.48 -4.75 -28.04
CA ILE A 176 0.53 -4.50 -27.02
C ILE A 176 0.52 -3.00 -26.68
N LEU A 177 0.21 -2.67 -25.43
CA LEU A 177 0.28 -1.30 -24.93
C LEU A 177 1.71 -0.92 -24.54
N HIS A 178 2.42 -1.86 -23.92
CA HIS A 178 3.83 -1.71 -23.55
C HIS A 178 4.51 -3.07 -23.69
N GLY A 179 5.59 -3.16 -24.48
CA GLY A 179 6.31 -4.40 -24.72
C GLY A 179 7.06 -4.99 -23.51
N GLY A 180 7.04 -4.30 -22.36
CA GLY A 180 7.89 -4.65 -21.23
C GLY A 180 9.37 -4.46 -21.55
N GLU A 181 10.22 -4.88 -20.63
CA GLU A 181 11.69 -4.79 -20.73
C GLU A 181 12.31 -5.98 -19.98
N GLY A 182 13.45 -6.48 -20.46
CA GLY A 182 14.28 -7.44 -19.73
C GLY A 182 13.87 -8.92 -19.88
N TYR A 183 13.08 -9.26 -20.90
CA TYR A 183 12.79 -10.66 -21.22
C TYR A 183 14.03 -11.34 -21.80
N GLY A 184 14.52 -12.39 -21.14
CA GLY A 184 15.69 -13.17 -21.60
C GLY A 184 15.33 -14.32 -22.54
N SER A 185 14.06 -14.71 -22.58
CA SER A 185 13.53 -15.70 -23.54
C SER A 185 12.13 -15.31 -23.99
N VAL A 186 11.73 -15.83 -25.15
CA VAL A 186 10.42 -15.54 -25.74
C VAL A 186 9.32 -15.92 -24.74
N PRO A 187 8.51 -14.97 -24.26
CA PRO A 187 7.53 -15.26 -23.23
C PRO A 187 6.34 -15.99 -23.82
N LYS A 188 5.78 -16.89 -23.01
CA LYS A 188 4.52 -17.55 -23.27
C LYS A 188 3.37 -16.57 -23.03
N VAL A 189 2.34 -16.66 -23.87
CA VAL A 189 1.13 -15.85 -23.72
C VAL A 189 0.15 -16.58 -22.81
N LEU A 190 -0.46 -15.84 -21.89
CA LEU A 190 -1.47 -16.34 -20.98
C LEU A 190 -2.75 -15.55 -21.18
N ILE A 191 -3.87 -16.28 -21.17
CA ILE A 191 -5.21 -15.70 -21.11
C ILE A 191 -5.79 -16.05 -19.76
N ASN A 192 -6.16 -15.04 -18.96
CA ASN A 192 -6.70 -15.20 -17.61
C ASN A 192 -5.80 -16.09 -16.73
N ASN A 193 -4.47 -15.90 -16.84
CA ASN A 193 -3.42 -16.67 -16.15
C ASN A 193 -3.30 -18.15 -16.54
N LEU A 194 -3.91 -18.56 -17.66
CA LEU A 194 -3.71 -19.90 -18.24
C LEU A 194 -2.88 -19.77 -19.51
N GLU A 195 -1.82 -20.59 -19.60
CA GLU A 195 -0.99 -20.68 -20.81
C GLU A 195 -1.81 -21.17 -22.00
N VAL A 196 -1.63 -20.53 -23.16
CA VAL A 196 -2.33 -20.88 -24.39
C VAL A 196 -1.35 -21.18 -25.51
N GLU A 197 -1.57 -22.27 -26.23
CA GLU A 197 -0.68 -22.73 -27.30
C GLU A 197 -1.00 -22.10 -28.68
N PHE A 198 -2.20 -21.51 -28.84
CA PHE A 198 -2.64 -20.91 -30.11
C PHE A 198 -2.12 -19.48 -30.33
N LEU A 199 -1.35 -18.94 -29.38
CA LEU A 199 -0.73 -17.61 -29.44
C LEU A 199 0.76 -17.72 -29.15
N GLU A 200 1.58 -17.12 -30.01
CA GLU A 200 3.02 -17.02 -29.82
C GLU A 200 3.45 -15.56 -29.78
N ALA A 201 4.26 -15.20 -28.80
CA ALA A 201 4.90 -13.88 -28.75
C ALA A 201 6.22 -13.88 -29.51
N SER A 202 6.66 -12.71 -29.93
CA SER A 202 7.98 -12.46 -30.50
C SER A 202 8.70 -11.41 -29.67
N LEU A 203 10.02 -11.56 -29.56
CA LEU A 203 10.87 -10.57 -28.91
C LEU A 203 11.56 -9.69 -29.94
N ILE A 204 11.58 -8.38 -29.67
CA ILE A 204 12.36 -7.37 -30.37
C ILE A 204 13.08 -6.57 -29.29
N ASP A 205 14.42 -6.61 -29.28
CA ASP A 205 15.27 -5.91 -28.31
C ASP A 205 14.88 -6.15 -26.83
N ASP A 206 14.71 -7.42 -26.44
CA ASP A 206 14.30 -7.86 -25.09
C ASP A 206 12.90 -7.38 -24.64
N GLN A 207 12.09 -6.91 -25.58
CA GLN A 207 10.69 -6.50 -25.40
C GLN A 207 9.75 -7.38 -26.23
N VAL A 208 8.53 -7.58 -25.75
CA VAL A 208 7.46 -8.23 -26.50
C VAL A 208 7.04 -7.33 -27.65
N GLY A 209 7.37 -7.74 -28.88
CA GLY A 209 7.13 -6.95 -30.08
C GLY A 209 5.77 -7.21 -30.73
N LYS A 210 5.44 -8.48 -30.95
CA LYS A 210 4.17 -8.89 -31.59
C LYS A 210 3.69 -10.23 -31.04
N VAL A 211 2.37 -10.39 -30.95
CA VAL A 211 1.73 -11.68 -30.66
C VAL A 211 1.01 -12.16 -31.91
N GLU A 212 1.33 -13.36 -32.37
CA GLU A 212 0.75 -13.99 -33.56
C GLU A 212 -0.09 -15.20 -33.18
N ARG A 213 -1.12 -15.45 -34.00
CA ARG A 213 -2.02 -16.58 -33.82
C ARG A 213 -1.56 -17.76 -34.66
N THR A 214 -1.22 -18.86 -34.01
CA THR A 214 -0.73 -20.09 -34.65
C THR A 214 -1.85 -21.10 -34.93
N ALA A 215 -2.97 -21.03 -34.19
CA ALA A 215 -4.10 -21.94 -34.32
C ALA A 215 -5.46 -21.25 -34.14
N PRO A 216 -6.59 -21.91 -34.48
CA PRO A 216 -7.92 -21.34 -34.25
C PRO A 216 -8.21 -21.06 -32.78
N VAL A 217 -8.90 -19.95 -32.47
CA VAL A 217 -9.30 -19.58 -31.10
C VAL A 217 -10.33 -20.62 -30.61
N PRO A 218 -10.06 -21.32 -29.50
CA PRO A 218 -11.03 -22.26 -28.92
C PRO A 218 -12.29 -21.57 -28.44
N GLU A 219 -13.44 -22.27 -28.48
CA GLU A 219 -14.75 -21.74 -28.05
C GLU A 219 -14.76 -21.20 -26.61
N ALA A 220 -13.92 -21.75 -25.74
CA ALA A 220 -13.78 -21.33 -24.34
C ALA A 220 -13.33 -19.87 -24.16
N TYR A 221 -12.73 -19.26 -25.19
CA TYR A 221 -12.22 -17.88 -25.17
C TYR A 221 -13.10 -16.92 -25.97
N LEU A 222 -14.29 -17.36 -26.39
CA LEU A 222 -15.29 -16.52 -27.05
C LEU A 222 -16.15 -15.83 -25.99
N ASN A 223 -16.44 -14.54 -26.18
CA ASN A 223 -17.37 -13.75 -25.35
C ASN A 223 -16.98 -13.54 -23.87
N ALA A 224 -15.74 -13.80 -23.47
CA ALA A 224 -15.25 -13.56 -22.11
C ALA A 224 -14.31 -12.34 -22.08
N PRO A 225 -14.21 -11.61 -20.95
CA PRO A 225 -13.09 -10.69 -20.76
C PRO A 225 -11.77 -11.49 -20.78
N LEU A 226 -10.89 -11.16 -21.70
CA LEU A 226 -9.61 -11.84 -21.92
C LEU A 226 -8.49 -10.98 -21.35
N GLY A 227 -8.08 -11.25 -20.11
CA GLY A 227 -6.88 -10.67 -19.55
C GLY A 227 -5.66 -11.30 -20.18
N ILE A 228 -4.91 -10.53 -20.99
CA ILE A 228 -3.66 -11.00 -21.60
C ILE A 228 -2.50 -10.73 -20.64
N SER A 229 -1.71 -11.76 -20.36
CA SER A 229 -0.45 -11.62 -19.63
C SER A 229 0.64 -12.47 -20.27
N PHE A 230 1.88 -12.22 -19.85
CA PHE A 230 3.07 -12.87 -20.40
C PHE A 230 3.86 -13.52 -19.28
N SER A 231 4.33 -14.75 -19.51
CA SER A 231 5.20 -15.49 -18.60
C SER A 231 6.43 -15.99 -19.35
N GLY A 232 7.61 -15.58 -18.92
CA GLY A 232 8.87 -16.01 -19.51
C GLY A 232 10.02 -15.42 -18.73
N GLY A 233 11.13 -16.14 -18.62
CA GLY A 233 12.28 -15.72 -17.81
C GLY A 233 12.85 -14.36 -18.18
N ASN A 234 13.33 -13.63 -17.17
CA ASN A 234 14.12 -12.43 -17.37
C ASN A 234 15.60 -12.79 -17.67
N LEU A 235 16.40 -11.77 -17.97
CA LEU A 235 17.83 -11.94 -18.33
C LEU A 235 18.69 -12.55 -17.20
N GLU A 236 18.30 -12.37 -15.95
CA GLU A 236 19.04 -12.85 -14.78
C GLU A 236 18.51 -14.21 -14.27
N ASN A 237 17.24 -14.51 -14.51
CA ASN A 237 16.59 -15.75 -14.08
C ASN A 237 15.59 -16.27 -15.14
N PRO A 238 15.82 -17.48 -15.69
CA PRO A 238 14.98 -18.07 -16.73
C PRO A 238 13.57 -18.48 -16.24
N ASP A 239 13.36 -18.62 -14.93
CA ASP A 239 12.11 -19.12 -14.36
C ASP A 239 11.17 -17.98 -13.89
N ILE A 240 11.67 -16.75 -13.82
CA ILE A 240 10.97 -15.61 -13.22
C ILE A 240 10.76 -14.53 -14.25
N SER A 241 9.52 -14.08 -14.40
CA SER A 241 9.24 -13.02 -15.37
C SER A 241 9.81 -11.67 -14.94
N PRO A 242 10.14 -10.78 -15.90
CA PRO A 242 10.56 -9.42 -15.58
C PRO A 242 9.61 -8.73 -14.59
N GLY A 243 10.14 -8.13 -13.52
CA GLY A 243 9.35 -7.46 -12.50
C GLY A 243 8.52 -8.38 -11.57
N ASP A 244 8.60 -9.71 -11.72
CA ASP A 244 7.99 -10.64 -10.76
C ASP A 244 8.80 -10.78 -9.46
N VAL A 245 8.07 -11.24 -8.44
CA VAL A 245 8.61 -11.45 -7.11
C VAL A 245 9.33 -12.79 -7.05
N ASP A 246 10.63 -12.77 -6.81
CA ASP A 246 11.40 -13.99 -6.54
C ASP A 246 10.98 -14.61 -5.20
N PRO A 247 10.51 -15.87 -5.17
CA PRO A 247 10.00 -16.48 -3.95
C PRO A 247 11.04 -16.60 -2.83
N PHE A 248 12.32 -16.75 -3.17
CA PHE A 248 13.39 -16.92 -2.18
C PHE A 248 13.71 -15.58 -1.50
N ASN A 249 14.01 -14.55 -2.28
CA ASN A 249 14.28 -13.18 -1.84
C ASN A 249 13.07 -12.58 -1.12
N TYR A 250 11.84 -12.96 -1.50
CA TYR A 250 10.64 -12.57 -0.77
C TYR A 250 10.56 -13.21 0.63
N ARG A 251 10.87 -14.50 0.77
CA ARG A 251 10.92 -15.13 2.11
C ARG A 251 12.06 -14.54 2.94
N LEU A 252 13.20 -14.28 2.32
CA LEU A 252 14.34 -13.64 2.97
C LEU A 252 13.99 -12.21 3.42
N GLY A 253 13.28 -11.43 2.60
CA GLY A 253 12.80 -10.10 2.94
C GLY A 253 11.89 -10.09 4.17
N ILE A 254 10.96 -11.06 4.29
CA ILE A 254 10.14 -11.23 5.49
C ILE A 254 11.01 -11.45 6.72
N LEU A 255 11.99 -12.36 6.64
CA LEU A 255 12.87 -12.68 7.77
C LEU A 255 13.74 -11.49 8.18
N ILE A 256 14.31 -10.77 7.20
CA ILE A 256 15.11 -9.56 7.45
C ILE A 256 14.26 -8.52 8.17
N MET A 257 13.05 -8.23 7.67
CA MET A 257 12.18 -7.27 8.35
C MET A 257 11.78 -7.73 9.74
N ALA A 258 11.43 -9.01 9.92
CA ALA A 258 11.02 -9.52 11.23
C ALA A 258 12.15 -9.40 12.25
N LEU A 259 13.38 -9.73 11.85
CA LEU A 259 14.56 -9.64 12.71
C LEU A 259 14.94 -8.19 13.02
N VAL A 260 15.01 -7.32 12.02
CA VAL A 260 15.40 -5.92 12.20
C VAL A 260 14.35 -5.17 13.02
N THR A 261 13.07 -5.30 12.64
CA THR A 261 11.94 -4.68 13.36
C THR A 261 11.84 -5.21 14.78
N GLY A 262 11.86 -6.53 14.96
CA GLY A 262 11.79 -7.16 16.27
C GLY A 262 12.93 -6.75 17.18
N ALA A 263 14.17 -6.79 16.68
CA ALA A 263 15.35 -6.43 17.46
C ALA A 263 15.30 -4.97 17.95
N TYR A 264 14.96 -4.01 17.08
CA TYR A 264 14.94 -2.62 17.51
C TYR A 264 13.78 -2.32 18.48
N VAL A 265 12.62 -2.95 18.31
CA VAL A 265 11.49 -2.77 19.22
C VAL A 265 11.83 -3.32 20.61
N ILE A 266 12.42 -4.52 20.67
CA ILE A 266 12.84 -5.16 21.92
C ILE A 266 13.89 -4.33 22.65
N ILE A 267 14.85 -3.76 21.92
CA ILE A 267 15.96 -2.99 22.51
C ILE A 267 15.53 -1.56 22.86
N GLY A 268 14.68 -0.93 22.04
CA GLY A 268 14.36 0.50 22.13
C GLY A 268 13.15 0.86 22.99
N GLY A 269 12.18 -0.05 23.15
CA GLY A 269 10.92 0.22 23.85
C GLY A 269 10.01 1.24 23.17
N LEU A 270 8.83 1.49 23.76
CA LEU A 270 7.75 2.26 23.10
C LEU A 270 8.17 3.67 22.71
N LYS A 271 8.97 4.35 23.54
CA LYS A 271 9.41 5.72 23.24
C LYS A 271 10.33 5.80 22.03
N ALA A 272 11.22 4.82 21.86
CA ALA A 272 12.03 4.72 20.64
C ALA A 272 11.13 4.57 19.42
N VAL A 273 10.13 3.67 19.50
CA VAL A 273 9.13 3.47 18.43
C VAL A 273 8.39 4.77 18.11
N ILE A 274 7.85 5.47 19.12
CA ILE A 274 7.10 6.72 18.91
C ILE A 274 7.95 7.76 18.18
N ILE A 275 9.20 7.96 18.60
CA ILE A 275 10.07 8.96 17.99
C ILE A 275 10.44 8.57 16.56
N THR A 276 10.75 7.29 16.32
CA THR A 276 11.02 6.82 14.96
C THR A 276 9.79 6.97 14.07
N ASP A 277 8.60 6.67 14.58
CA ASP A 277 7.34 6.79 13.85
C ASP A 277 7.09 8.25 13.45
N VAL A 278 7.27 9.21 14.38
CA VAL A 278 7.11 10.64 14.08
C VAL A 278 8.06 11.06 12.95
N ILE A 279 9.34 10.68 13.02
CA ILE A 279 10.33 11.03 12.00
C ILE A 279 9.97 10.38 10.66
N GLN A 280 9.66 9.09 10.65
CA GLN A 280 9.28 8.36 9.44
C GLN A 280 8.03 8.92 8.80
N SER A 281 7.04 9.34 9.59
CA SER A 281 5.81 9.92 9.06
C SER A 281 6.05 11.24 8.35
N VAL A 282 6.93 12.08 8.89
CA VAL A 282 7.33 13.33 8.24
C VAL A 282 8.07 13.02 6.94
N LEU A 283 8.99 12.05 6.95
CA LEU A 283 9.73 11.64 5.75
C LEU A 283 8.78 11.08 4.67
N LEU A 284 7.82 10.23 5.05
CA LEU A 284 6.81 9.66 4.16
C LEU A 284 5.91 10.75 3.57
N LEU A 285 5.48 11.73 4.36
CA LEU A 285 4.68 12.85 3.87
C LEU A 285 5.45 13.69 2.85
N LEU A 286 6.70 14.03 3.16
CA LEU A 286 7.58 14.78 2.24
C LEU A 286 7.85 13.99 0.96
N ALA A 287 8.08 12.68 1.07
CA ALA A 287 8.27 11.81 -0.09
C ALA A 287 7.00 11.74 -0.95
N GLY A 288 5.82 11.60 -0.35
CA GLY A 288 4.54 11.61 -1.06
C GLY A 288 4.28 12.91 -1.80
N LEU A 289 4.54 14.05 -1.17
CA LEU A 289 4.43 15.38 -1.81
C LEU A 289 5.44 15.54 -2.95
N LEU A 290 6.67 15.06 -2.77
CA LEU A 290 7.69 15.09 -3.81
C LEU A 290 7.29 14.23 -5.02
N VAL A 291 6.81 13.01 -4.80
CA VAL A 291 6.31 12.13 -5.86
C VAL A 291 5.15 12.77 -6.60
N ALA A 292 4.18 13.35 -5.88
CA ALA A 292 3.08 14.09 -6.50
C ALA A 292 3.59 15.26 -7.35
N PHE A 293 4.53 16.05 -6.82
CA PHE A 293 5.12 17.18 -7.55
C PHE A 293 5.84 16.74 -8.83
N ILE A 294 6.70 15.71 -8.75
CA ILE A 294 7.41 15.15 -9.91
C ILE A 294 6.42 14.61 -10.95
N THR A 295 5.36 13.94 -10.49
CA THR A 295 4.30 13.39 -11.35
C THR A 295 3.58 14.51 -12.10
N PHE A 296 3.10 15.56 -11.42
CA PHE A 296 2.45 16.68 -12.10
C PHE A 296 3.39 17.47 -13.03
N SER A 297 4.69 17.42 -12.78
CA SER A 297 5.71 18.06 -13.60
C SER A 297 6.05 17.28 -14.86
N GLN A 298 5.55 16.05 -15.03
CA GLN A 298 5.80 15.27 -16.24
C GLN A 298 5.14 15.92 -17.46
N PRO A 299 5.85 16.03 -18.60
CA PRO A 299 5.32 16.63 -19.83
C PRO A 299 4.01 16.00 -20.31
N GLU A 300 3.84 14.69 -20.09
CA GLU A 300 2.69 13.90 -20.48
C GLU A 300 1.42 14.32 -19.73
N ILE A 301 1.56 14.81 -18.50
CA ILE A 301 0.46 15.31 -17.67
C ILE A 301 0.22 16.80 -17.96
N GLY A 302 1.27 17.59 -18.16
CA GLY A 302 1.15 19.01 -18.48
C GLY A 302 0.63 19.87 -17.32
N GLY A 303 0.86 19.43 -16.08
CA GLY A 303 0.43 20.10 -14.87
C GLY A 303 -1.05 19.94 -14.52
N TRP A 304 -1.46 20.58 -13.41
CA TRP A 304 -2.81 20.48 -12.86
C TRP A 304 -3.90 20.93 -13.85
N ALA A 305 -3.66 22.03 -14.58
CA ALA A 305 -4.65 22.58 -15.51
C ALA A 305 -4.94 21.63 -16.68
N SER A 306 -3.90 21.00 -17.25
CA SER A 306 -4.09 20.04 -18.34
C SER A 306 -4.78 18.76 -17.85
N LEU A 307 -4.44 18.29 -16.65
CA LEU A 307 -5.13 17.16 -16.03
C LEU A 307 -6.62 17.42 -15.81
N MET A 308 -6.98 18.56 -15.21
CA MET A 308 -8.38 18.92 -15.01
C MET A 308 -9.13 19.10 -16.32
N ALA A 309 -8.47 19.65 -17.36
CA ALA A 309 -9.06 19.76 -18.69
C ALA A 309 -9.33 18.39 -19.34
N ARG A 310 -8.47 17.39 -19.08
CA ARG A 310 -8.68 16.00 -19.52
C ARG A 310 -9.81 15.33 -18.74
N ASP A 311 -9.86 15.54 -17.42
CA ASP A 311 -10.90 14.92 -16.57
C ASP A 311 -12.30 15.47 -16.85
N LEU A 312 -12.41 16.76 -17.19
CA LEU A 312 -13.66 17.43 -17.55
C LEU A 312 -13.95 17.43 -19.06
N GLY A 313 -13.08 16.81 -19.86
CA GLY A 313 -13.18 16.78 -21.31
C GLY A 313 -14.23 15.79 -21.82
N ALA A 314 -14.42 15.73 -23.15
CA ALA A 314 -15.40 14.85 -23.79
C ALA A 314 -15.15 13.35 -23.58
N GLU A 315 -13.90 12.96 -23.26
CA GLU A 315 -13.47 11.60 -22.89
C GLU A 315 -13.13 11.50 -21.40
N GLY A 316 -13.51 12.50 -20.61
CA GLY A 316 -13.21 12.60 -19.18
C GLY A 316 -13.90 11.51 -18.37
N VAL A 317 -13.19 11.00 -17.34
CA VAL A 317 -13.70 9.95 -16.45
C VAL A 317 -14.31 10.56 -15.17
N GLU A 318 -14.37 11.89 -15.05
CA GLU A 318 -14.92 12.63 -13.91
C GLU A 318 -14.37 12.14 -12.55
N ARG A 319 -13.06 11.87 -12.49
CA ARG A 319 -12.42 11.29 -11.30
C ARG A 319 -12.08 12.31 -10.23
N PHE A 320 -12.13 13.62 -10.50
CA PHE A 320 -11.81 14.66 -9.51
C PHE A 320 -13.01 15.18 -8.71
N HIS A 321 -14.18 14.55 -8.81
CA HIS A 321 -15.32 14.89 -7.96
C HIS A 321 -15.19 14.27 -6.57
N LEU A 322 -15.48 15.08 -5.55
CA LEU A 322 -15.53 14.59 -4.17
C LEU A 322 -16.72 13.66 -3.98
N TYR A 323 -17.92 14.08 -4.40
CA TYR A 323 -19.17 13.33 -4.24
C TYR A 323 -19.64 12.71 -5.56
N ASN A 324 -19.79 11.40 -5.57
CA ASN A 324 -20.44 10.67 -6.65
C ASN A 324 -21.97 10.65 -6.47
N ALA A 325 -22.70 10.36 -7.54
CA ALA A 325 -24.17 10.25 -7.51
C ALA A 325 -24.67 9.20 -6.48
N SER A 326 -25.89 9.39 -5.98
CA SER A 326 -26.49 8.50 -4.96
C SER A 326 -26.73 7.06 -5.44
N ASN A 327 -26.74 6.85 -6.75
CA ASN A 327 -26.89 5.55 -7.41
C ASN A 327 -25.55 4.98 -7.93
N HIS A 328 -24.41 5.58 -7.58
CA HIS A 328 -23.10 5.07 -7.98
C HIS A 328 -22.89 3.65 -7.43
N ALA A 329 -22.56 2.70 -8.31
CA ALA A 329 -22.57 1.27 -8.00
C ALA A 329 -21.66 0.88 -6.82
N ALA A 330 -20.51 1.55 -6.69
CA ALA A 330 -19.53 1.24 -5.64
C ALA A 330 -19.50 2.23 -4.47
N LEU A 331 -19.81 3.51 -4.71
CA LEU A 331 -19.45 4.62 -3.81
C LEU A 331 -20.46 5.77 -3.88
N PRO A 332 -21.72 5.52 -3.51
CA PRO A 332 -22.72 6.58 -3.46
C PRO A 332 -22.41 7.54 -2.31
N TRP A 333 -22.62 8.85 -2.50
CA TRP A 333 -22.39 9.85 -1.44
C TRP A 333 -23.19 9.57 -0.16
N THR A 334 -24.35 8.93 -0.28
CA THR A 334 -25.17 8.51 0.85
C THR A 334 -24.46 7.49 1.73
N GLY A 335 -23.69 6.58 1.13
CA GLY A 335 -22.88 5.57 1.83
C GLY A 335 -21.69 6.18 2.59
N VAL A 336 -21.15 7.30 2.09
CA VAL A 336 -20.12 8.06 2.80
C VAL A 336 -20.66 8.57 4.14
N LEU A 337 -21.88 9.11 4.17
CA LEU A 337 -22.47 9.62 5.41
C LEU A 337 -23.02 8.53 6.32
N SER A 338 -23.66 7.50 5.77
CA SER A 338 -24.31 6.47 6.58
C SER A 338 -23.37 5.35 7.02
N GLY A 339 -22.41 4.95 6.18
CA GLY A 339 -21.49 3.84 6.46
C GLY A 339 -20.14 4.32 6.97
N LEU A 340 -19.45 5.13 6.15
CA LEU A 340 -18.07 5.54 6.45
C LEU A 340 -17.99 6.40 7.73
N MET A 341 -18.99 7.25 8.01
CA MET A 341 -19.04 7.99 9.26
C MET A 341 -19.15 7.07 10.49
N ILE A 342 -20.00 6.04 10.43
CA ILE A 342 -20.15 5.07 11.53
C ILE A 342 -18.85 4.29 11.74
N LEU A 343 -18.18 3.92 10.64
CA LEU A 343 -16.86 3.27 10.70
C LEU A 343 -15.86 4.17 11.44
N HIS A 344 -15.80 5.47 11.12
CA HIS A 344 -14.91 6.40 11.82
C HIS A 344 -15.26 6.56 13.29
N PHE A 345 -16.55 6.55 13.64
CA PHE A 345 -16.95 6.61 15.04
C PHE A 345 -16.51 5.38 15.82
N TYR A 346 -16.62 4.20 15.23
CA TYR A 346 -16.06 2.99 15.79
C TYR A 346 -14.53 3.06 15.89
N TYR A 347 -13.85 3.38 14.78
CA TYR A 347 -12.39 3.35 14.69
C TYR A 347 -11.74 4.35 15.66
N TRP A 348 -12.15 5.62 15.62
CA TRP A 348 -11.58 6.65 16.48
C TRP A 348 -12.14 6.64 17.90
N GLY A 349 -13.34 6.09 18.11
CA GLY A 349 -13.93 6.04 19.44
C GLY A 349 -13.53 4.80 20.26
N THR A 350 -13.18 3.70 19.60
CA THR A 350 -13.06 2.38 20.27
C THR A 350 -11.94 1.48 19.75
N ASN A 351 -11.08 1.95 18.85
CA ASN A 351 -9.98 1.15 18.28
C ASN A 351 -8.62 1.88 18.38
N GLN A 352 -8.58 3.14 17.98
CA GLN A 352 -7.53 4.12 18.31
C GLN A 352 -7.77 4.70 19.71
#